data_AF-A0A7K0C1M1-F1
#
_entry.id   AF-A0A7K0C1M1-F1
#
_cell.length_a   1.000
_cell.length_b   1.000
_cell.length_c   1.000
_cell.angle_alpha   90.00
_cell.angle_beta   90.00
_cell.angle_gamma   90.00
#
_symmetry.space_group_name_H-M   'P 1'
#
loop_
_entity.id
_entity.type
_entity.pdbx_description
1 polymer ?
#
loop_
_entity_poly.entity_id
_entity_poly.type
_entity_poly.pdbx_seq_one_letter_code
_entity_poly.pdbx_strand_id
1 'polypeptide(L)' 'MDEKFRLQLLLTRIQTLSDQHRHVLTGPRRAMDDHAWVGPSATGFAGRLAGADRDLQAQLGQARALVEARLHRATPI' A
#
# COMPACT_ATOMS: atom_id res chain seq x y z
N MET A 1 -3.52 26.18 -10.48
CA MET A 1 -2.69 24.96 -10.34
C MET A 1 -3.12 24.01 -11.43
N ASP A 2 -2.19 23.66 -12.32
CA ASP A 2 -2.45 22.82 -13.50
C ASP A 2 -2.90 21.41 -13.10
N GLU A 3 -3.77 20.80 -13.91
CA GLU A 3 -4.36 19.47 -13.62
C GLU A 3 -3.29 18.38 -13.60
N LYS A 4 -2.32 18.45 -14.52
CA LYS A 4 -1.18 17.53 -14.57
C LYS A 4 -0.36 17.58 -13.29
N PHE A 5 -0.09 18.77 -12.77
CA PHE A 5 0.64 18.95 -11.51
C PHE A 5 -0.10 18.35 -10.33
N ARG A 6 -1.44 18.48 -10.27
CA ARG A 6 -2.27 17.84 -9.23
C ARG A 6 -2.20 16.31 -9.30
N LEU A 7 -2.26 15.73 -10.50
CA LEU A 7 -2.15 14.28 -10.71
C LEU A 7 -0.77 13.75 -10.31
N GLN A 8 0.30 14.48 -10.63
CA GLN A 8 1.66 14.13 -10.18
C GLN A 8 1.80 14.19 -8.65
N LEU A 9 1.22 15.22 -8.01
CA LEU A 9 1.21 15.32 -6.55
C LEU A 9 0.46 14.14 -5.89
N LEU A 10 -0.68 13.75 -6.47
CA LEU A 10 -1.45 12.60 -6.01
C LEU A 10 -0.66 11.29 -6.17
N LEU A 11 0.04 11.11 -7.29
CA LEU A 11 0.89 9.94 -7.51
C LEU A 11 2.02 9.87 -6.47
N THR A 12 2.71 10.97 -6.23
CA THR A 12 3.74 11.06 -5.17
C THR A 12 3.15 10.73 -3.81
N ARG A 13 1.95 11.22 -3.49
CA ARG A 13 1.27 10.94 -2.22
C ARG A 13 0.94 9.46 -2.06
N ILE A 14 0.43 8.82 -3.12
CA ILE A 14 0.16 7.37 -3.14
C ILE A 14 1.45 6.58 -2.90
N GLN A 15 2.54 6.97 -3.55
CA GLN A 15 3.85 6.33 -3.35
C GLN A 15 4.36 6.50 -1.92
N THR A 16 4.30 7.71 -1.35
CA THR A 16 4.68 7.93 0.06
C THR A 16 3.86 7.07 1.01
N LEU A 17 2.54 6.96 0.81
CA LEU A 17 1.68 6.12 1.64
C LEU A 17 2.06 4.64 1.51
N SER A 18 2.31 4.17 0.29
CA SER A 18 2.80 2.81 0.04
C SER A 18 4.09 2.51 0.82
N ASP A 19 5.06 3.41 0.75
CA ASP A 19 6.36 3.24 1.41
C ASP A 19 6.22 3.28 2.94
N GLN A 20 5.44 4.23 3.47
CA GLN A 20 5.17 4.35 4.91
C GLN A 20 4.50 3.09 5.47
N HIS A 21 3.47 2.59 4.79
CA HIS A 21 2.75 1.42 5.26
C HIS A 21 3.54 0.12 5.12
N ARG A 22 4.40 0.02 4.11
CA ARG A 22 5.34 -1.10 4.00
C ARG A 22 6.16 -1.23 5.28
N HIS A 23 6.66 -0.13 5.84
CA HIS A 23 7.43 -0.17 7.09
C HIS A 23 6.58 -0.56 8.31
N VAL A 24 5.34 -0.06 8.40
CA VAL A 24 4.42 -0.35 9.51
C VAL A 24 4.06 -1.83 9.60
N LEU A 25 3.82 -2.50 8.47
CA LEU A 25 3.43 -3.91 8.44
C LEU A 25 4.63 -4.88 8.47
N THR A 26 5.81 -4.43 8.02
CA THR A 26 7.02 -5.27 8.01
C THR A 26 7.54 -5.56 9.41
N GLY A 27 7.47 -4.60 10.34
CA GLY A 27 7.96 -4.77 11.72
C GLY A 27 7.26 -5.92 12.47
N PRO A 28 5.92 -5.90 12.59
CA PRO A 28 5.16 -6.99 13.20
C PRO A 28 5.40 -8.33 12.50
N ARG A 29 5.49 -8.34 11.17
CA ARG A 29 5.70 -9.58 10.38
C ARG A 29 7.05 -10.23 10.73
N ARG A 30 8.13 -9.44 10.79
CA ARG A 30 9.45 -9.93 11.23
C ARG A 30 9.45 -10.43 12.67
N ALA A 31 8.80 -9.71 13.58
CA ALA A 31 8.71 -10.13 14.99
C ALA A 31 7.95 -11.45 15.17
N MET A 32 7.02 -11.78 14.26
CA MET A 32 6.30 -13.06 14.26
C MET A 32 7.11 -14.20 13.63
N ASP A 33 8.00 -13.91 12.68
CA ASP A 33 8.87 -14.90 12.05
C ASP A 33 9.88 -15.52 13.04
N ASP A 34 10.19 -14.83 14.15
CA ASP A 34 11.18 -15.23 15.17
C ASP A 34 10.78 -16.46 16.04
N HIS A 35 9.85 -17.31 15.58
CA HIS A 35 9.45 -18.60 16.18
C HIS A 35 8.90 -18.55 17.62
N ALA A 36 8.92 -17.38 18.26
CA ALA A 36 8.35 -17.13 19.58
C ALA A 36 6.80 -17.01 19.56
N TRP A 37 6.22 -16.88 18.37
CA TRP A 37 4.78 -16.70 18.18
C TRP A 37 4.10 -18.00 17.77
N VAL A 38 3.56 -18.73 18.74
CA VAL A 38 2.88 -20.01 18.52
C VAL A 38 1.43 -19.99 19.00
N GLY A 39 0.62 -20.87 18.41
CA GLY A 39 -0.76 -21.12 18.83
C GLY A 39 -1.84 -20.37 18.02
N PRO A 40 -3.12 -20.60 18.36
CA PRO A 40 -4.26 -20.12 17.58
C PRO A 40 -4.34 -18.59 17.47
N SER A 41 -4.01 -17.88 18.54
CA SER A 41 -4.01 -16.41 18.56
C SER A 41 -2.95 -15.82 17.65
N ALA A 42 -1.74 -16.40 17.63
CA ALA A 42 -0.66 -16.00 16.73
C ALA A 42 -1.04 -16.25 15.27
N THR A 43 -1.62 -17.41 14.97
CA THR A 43 -2.10 -17.77 13.63
C THR A 43 -3.20 -16.82 13.15
N GLY A 44 -4.17 -16.50 14.02
CA GLY A 44 -5.25 -15.56 13.70
C GLY A 44 -4.74 -14.13 13.49
N PHE A 45 -3.76 -13.69 14.29
CA PHE A 45 -3.12 -12.39 14.09
C PHE A 45 -2.31 -12.34 12.78
N ALA A 46 -1.55 -13.38 12.45
CA ALA A 46 -0.84 -13.49 11.17
C ALA A 46 -1.80 -13.39 9.98
N GLY A 47 -2.93 -14.09 10.05
CA GLY A 47 -3.97 -14.04 9.01
C GLY A 47 -4.55 -12.64 8.83
N ARG A 48 -4.87 -11.94 9.93
CA ARG A 48 -5.35 -10.55 9.87
C ARG A 48 -4.29 -9.59 9.31
N LEU A 49 -3.04 -9.76 9.70
CA LEU A 49 -1.93 -8.95 9.21
C LEU A 49 -1.73 -9.13 7.70
N ALA A 50 -1.77 -10.37 7.22
CA ALA A 50 -1.68 -10.68 5.80
C ALA A 50 -2.90 -10.19 5.00
N GLY A 51 -4.10 -10.27 5.58
CA GLY A 51 -5.31 -9.71 5.00
C GLY A 51 -5.23 -8.19 4.84
N ALA A 52 -4.88 -7.48 5.91
CA ALA A 52 -4.72 -6.03 5.90
C ALA A 52 -3.65 -5.56 4.90
N ASP A 53 -2.51 -6.27 4.80
CA ASP A 53 -1.47 -6.00 3.81
C ASP A 53 -2.01 -6.13 2.38
N ARG A 54 -2.73 -7.22 2.08
CA ARG A 54 -3.33 -7.44 0.76
C ARG A 54 -4.35 -6.36 0.39
N ASP A 55 -5.25 -6.03 1.31
CA ASP A 55 -6.30 -5.04 1.09
C ASP A 55 -5.71 -3.66 0.83
N LEU A 56 -4.68 -3.29 1.59
CA LEU A 56 -3.96 -2.04 1.38
C LEU A 56 -3.27 -2.00 0.02
N GLN A 57 -2.57 -3.07 -0.38
CA GLN A 57 -1.93 -3.13 -1.70
C GLN A 57 -2.95 -3.04 -2.84
N ALA A 58 -4.12 -3.65 -2.68
CA ALA A 58 -5.20 -3.56 -3.66
C ALA A 58 -5.71 -2.11 -3.79
N GLN A 59 -5.95 -1.42 -2.67
CA GLN A 59 -6.42 -0.04 -2.66
C GLN A 59 -5.38 0.92 -3.27
N LEU A 60 -4.10 0.77 -2.91
CA LEU A 60 -3.01 1.58 -3.47
C LEU A 60 -2.84 1.33 -4.98
N GLY A 61 -2.95 0.07 -5.42
CA GLY A 61 -2.90 -0.30 -6.83
C GLY A 61 -4.04 0.33 -7.64
N GLN A 62 -5.27 0.31 -7.12
CA GLN A 62 -6.42 0.96 -7.75
C GLN A 62 -6.26 2.48 -7.83
N ALA A 63 -5.85 3.11 -6.73
CA ALA A 63 -5.62 4.56 -6.68
C ALA A 63 -4.54 4.98 -7.69
N ARG A 64 -3.44 4.22 -7.77
CA ARG A 64 -2.37 4.45 -8.74
C ARG A 64 -2.87 4.32 -10.18
N ALA A 65 -3.58 3.23 -10.51
CA ALA A 65 -4.10 3.00 -11.85
C ALA A 65 -5.06 4.11 -12.30
N LEU A 66 -5.91 4.61 -11.41
CA LEU A 66 -6.81 5.73 -11.68
C LEU A 66 -6.05 7.01 -12.02
N VAL A 67 -5.03 7.34 -11.23
CA VAL A 67 -4.22 8.55 -11.43
C VAL A 67 -3.40 8.45 -12.72
N GLU A 68 -2.76 7.30 -12.97
CA GLU A 68 -1.99 7.05 -14.20
C GLU A 68 -2.87 7.12 -15.45
N ALA A 69 -4.06 6.51 -15.43
CA ALA A 69 -5.00 6.57 -16.54
C ALA A 69 -5.45 8.01 -16.83
N ARG A 70 -5.70 8.81 -15.77
CA ARG A 70 -6.09 10.22 -15.92
C ARG A 70 -4.94 11.09 -16.44
N LEU A 71 -3.72 10.81 -16.00
CA LEU A 71 -2.51 11.51 -16.44
C LEU A 71 -2.21 11.24 -17.92
N HIS A 72 -2.36 9.98 -18.36
CA HIS A 72 -2.21 9.60 -19.77
C HIS A 72 -3.23 10.32 -20.67
N ARG A 73 -4.50 10.41 -20.24
CA ARG A 73 -5.53 11.18 -20.96
C ARG A 73 -5.26 12.69 -21.01
N ALA A 74 -4.65 13.24 -19.96
CA ALA A 74 -4.29 14.67 -19.89
C ALA A 74 -3.01 15.02 -20.69
N THR A 75 -2.25 14.01 -21.11
CA THR A 75 -0.99 14.18 -21.85
C THR A 75 -1.00 13.26 -23.07
N PRO A 76 -1.87 13.50 -24.07
CA PRO A 76 -1.77 12.78 -25.32
C PRO A 76 -0.42 13.13 -25.95
N ILE A 77 0.36 12.10 -26.27
CA ILE A 77 1.64 12.23 -26.98
C ILE A 77 1.36 12.71 -28.39
#